data_AF-A0A8X6F1S2-F1
#
_entry.id   AF-A0A8X6F1S2-F1
#
_cell.length_a   1.000
_cell.length_b   1.000
_cell.length_c   1.000
_cell.angle_alpha   90.00
_cell.angle_beta   90.00
_cell.angle_gamma   90.00
#
_symmetry.space_group_name_H-M   'P 1'
#
loop_
_entity.id
_entity.type
_entity.pdbx_description
1 polymer ?
#
loop_
_entity_poly.entity_id
_entity_poly.type
_entity_poly.pdbx_seq_one_letter_code
_entity_poly.pdbx_strand_id
1 'polypeptide(L)' 'MAAVQLLRIVVVFLYVLRSLALPKSELFPFGREQFLSAEDDISSPEVPLTVPIVFYGNEYRTIY' A
#
# COMPACT_ATOMS: atom_id res chain seq x y z
N MET A 1 -19.65 39.66 -13.54
CA MET A 1 -18.55 39.30 -14.45
C MET A 1 -17.32 38.75 -13.72
N ALA A 2 -16.86 39.35 -12.63
CA ALA A 2 -15.71 38.87 -11.84
C ALA A 2 -15.85 37.44 -11.28
N ALA A 3 -17.02 37.06 -10.78
CA ALA A 3 -17.26 35.73 -10.20
C ALA A 3 -17.08 34.58 -11.20
N VAL A 4 -17.47 34.79 -12.47
CA VAL A 4 -17.32 33.79 -13.54
C VAL A 4 -15.84 33.62 -13.93
N GLN A 5 -15.07 34.70 -13.91
CA GLN A 5 -13.63 34.64 -14.14
C GLN A 5 -12.91 33.90 -13.00
N LEU A 6 -13.28 34.17 -11.76
CA LEU A 6 -12.70 33.50 -10.59
C LEU A 6 -12.99 31.99 -10.59
N LEU A 7 -14.21 31.60 -10.93
CA LEU A 7 -14.58 30.18 -11.08
C LEU A 7 -13.75 29.48 -12.15
N ARG A 8 -13.51 30.13 -13.31
CA ARG A 8 -12.69 29.58 -14.39
C ARG A 8 -11.25 29.36 -13.94
N ILE A 9 -10.67 30.33 -13.21
CA ILE A 9 -9.31 30.21 -12.67
C ILE A 9 -9.22 29.03 -11.70
N VAL A 10 -10.19 28.88 -10.79
CA VAL A 10 -10.22 27.76 -9.83
C VAL A 10 -10.33 26.42 -10.55
N VAL A 11 -11.19 26.30 -11.57
CA VAL A 11 -11.33 25.06 -12.34
C VAL A 11 -10.04 24.70 -13.08
N VAL A 12 -9.39 25.67 -13.72
CA VAL A 12 -8.10 25.47 -14.41
C VAL A 12 -7.02 25.08 -13.40
N PHE A 13 -6.96 25.77 -12.25
CA PHE A 13 -6.00 25.49 -11.20
C PHE A 13 -6.16 24.06 -10.65
N LEU A 14 -7.39 23.63 -10.36
CA LEU A 14 -7.68 22.28 -9.87
C LEU A 14 -7.37 21.21 -10.92
N TYR A 15 -7.60 21.50 -12.21
CA TYR A 15 -7.25 20.60 -13.30
C TYR A 15 -5.74 20.41 -13.42
N VAL A 16 -4.98 21.51 -13.33
CA VAL A 16 -3.50 21.48 -13.33
C VAL A 16 -2.98 20.74 -12.10
N LEU A 17 -3.52 21.02 -10.91
CA LEU A 17 -3.13 20.35 -9.67
C LEU A 17 -3.36 18.84 -9.74
N ARG A 18 -4.46 18.40 -10.35
CA ARG A 18 -4.75 16.98 -10.57
C ARG A 18 -3.78 16.33 -11.55
N SER A 19 -3.34 17.05 -12.58
CA SER A 19 -2.37 16.55 -13.56
C SER A 19 -0.93 16.44 -13.04
N LEU A 20 -0.63 17.05 -11.89
CA LEU A 20 0.68 16.95 -11.22
C LEU A 20 0.81 15.69 -10.35
N ALA A 21 -0.26 14.92 -10.17
CA ALA A 21 -0.19 13.68 -9.40
C ALA A 21 0.59 12.62 -10.20
N LEU A 22 1.72 12.19 -9.66
CA LEU A 22 2.48 11.07 -10.23
C LEU A 22 1.62 9.80 -10.18
N PRO A 23 1.57 9.01 -11.27
CA PRO A 23 0.82 7.77 -11.27
C PRO A 23 1.44 6.78 -10.29
N LYS A 24 0.60 6.01 -9.58
CA LYS A 24 1.04 5.01 -8.58
C LYS A 24 2.09 4.04 -9.13
N SER A 25 2.04 3.71 -10.42
CA SER A 25 3.03 2.83 -11.07
C SER A 25 4.44 3.41 -11.14
N GLU A 26 4.61 4.73 -11.15
CA GLU A 26 5.94 5.36 -11.11
C GLU A 26 6.53 5.31 -9.69
N LEU A 27 5.68 5.34 -8.67
CA LEU A 27 6.10 5.26 -7.26
C LEU A 27 6.25 3.81 -6.77
N PHE A 28 5.44 2.91 -7.31
CA PHE A 28 5.39 1.50 -6.96
C PHE A 28 5.45 0.68 -8.24
N PRO A 29 6.65 0.56 -8.86
CA PRO A 29 6.84 -0.17 -10.11
C PRO A 29 6.69 -1.69 -9.93
N PHE A 30 6.68 -2.17 -8.68
CA PHE A 30 6.59 -3.58 -8.32
C PHE A 30 5.20 -3.93 -7.74
N GLY A 31 4.83 -5.22 -7.77
CA GLY A 31 3.59 -5.72 -7.17
C GLY A 31 2.38 -5.85 -8.10
N ARG A 32 2.55 -5.67 -9.41
CA ARG A 32 1.50 -5.99 -10.40
C ARG A 32 1.67 -7.37 -11.01
N GLU A 33 2.90 -7.83 -11.20
CA GLU A 33 3.20 -9.13 -11.80
C GLU A 33 4.51 -9.65 -11.25
N GLN A 34 4.43 -10.38 -10.14
CA GLN A 34 5.44 -11.37 -9.80
C GLN A 34 4.75 -12.36 -8.88
N PHE A 35 4.05 -13.31 -9.49
CA PHE A 35 3.90 -14.59 -8.85
C PHE A 35 5.32 -15.08 -8.62
N LEU A 36 5.71 -15.20 -7.36
CA LEU A 36 6.94 -15.87 -7.00
C LEU A 36 6.90 -17.26 -7.65
N SER A 37 8.08 -17.80 -8.00
CA SER A 37 8.14 -19.21 -8.37
C SER A 37 7.51 -20.03 -7.23
N ALA A 38 6.92 -21.21 -7.50
CA ALA A 38 6.30 -22.01 -6.43
C ALA A 38 7.32 -22.35 -5.32
N GLU A 39 8.60 -22.36 -5.68
CA GLU A 39 9.75 -22.55 -4.81
C GLU A 39 10.05 -21.32 -3.92
N ASP A 40 9.72 -20.12 -4.37
CA ASP A 40 9.88 -18.86 -3.64
C ASP A 40 8.60 -18.45 -2.88
N ASP A 41 7.45 -19.08 -3.16
CA ASP A 41 6.19 -18.96 -2.41
C ASP A 41 6.17 -19.89 -1.18
N ILE A 42 7.34 -20.15 -0.59
CA ILE A 42 7.48 -20.95 0.61
C ILE A 42 7.54 -20.00 1.81
N SER A 43 6.48 -20.04 2.61
CA SER A 43 6.46 -19.38 3.92
C SER A 43 7.52 -20.01 4.84
N SER A 44 8.03 -19.22 5.79
CA SER A 44 8.87 -19.74 6.87
C SER A 44 8.20 -20.94 7.57
N PRO A 45 8.98 -21.97 7.95
CA PRO A 45 8.42 -23.08 8.71
C PRO A 45 7.97 -22.61 10.09
N GLU A 46 6.97 -23.28 10.64
CA GLU A 46 6.50 -23.03 11.99
C GLU A 46 7.62 -23.24 13.02
N VAL A 47 7.87 -22.22 13.84
CA VAL A 47 8.89 -22.24 14.88
C VAL A 47 8.22 -22.42 16.25
N PRO A 48 8.52 -23.51 16.98
CA PRO A 48 8.01 -23.70 18.33
C PRO A 48 8.68 -22.75 19.33
N LEU A 49 7.88 -22.17 20.21
CA LEU A 49 8.35 -21.29 21.26
C LEU A 49 8.68 -22.09 22.53
N THR A 50 9.87 -21.87 23.09
CA THR A 50 10.27 -22.48 24.38
C THR A 50 9.41 -21.97 25.54
N VAL A 51 8.96 -20.72 25.46
CA VAL A 51 8.08 -20.08 26.44
C VAL A 51 6.90 -19.47 25.67
N PRO A 52 5.63 -19.81 26.01
CA PRO A 52 4.47 -19.25 25.34
C PRO A 52 4.42 -17.72 25.48
N ILE A 53 3.96 -17.05 24.43
CA ILE A 53 3.77 -15.59 24.42
C ILE A 53 2.27 -15.29 24.46
N VAL A 54 1.86 -14.30 25.25
CA VAL A 54 0.48 -13.82 25.29
C VAL A 54 0.37 -12.53 24.50
N PHE A 55 -0.49 -12.50 23.49
CA PHE A 55 -0.73 -11.32 22.66
C PHE A 55 -2.23 -11.17 22.39
N TYR A 56 -2.79 -9.98 22.65
CA TYR A 56 -4.24 -9.71 22.60
C TYR A 56 -5.10 -10.74 23.34
N GLY A 57 -4.62 -11.26 24.47
CA GLY A 57 -5.34 -12.25 25.28
C GLY A 57 -5.30 -13.68 24.75
N ASN A 58 -4.61 -13.94 23.65
CA ASN A 58 -4.39 -15.27 23.11
C ASN A 58 -2.99 -15.77 23.50
N GLU A 59 -2.88 -17.05 23.86
CA GLU A 59 -1.61 -17.72 24.10
C GLU A 59 -1.10 -18.37 22.81
N TYR A 60 0.11 -18.00 22.40
CA TYR A 60 0.79 -18.54 21.23
C TYR A 60 1.93 -19.44 21.68
N ARG A 61 1.95 -20.66 21.13
CA ARG A 61 3.01 -21.65 21.34
C ARG A 61 3.95 -21.77 20.16
N THR A 62 3.56 -21.19 19.02
CA THR A 62 4.30 -21.24 17.76
C THR A 62 4.19 -19.92 17.01
N ILE A 63 5.15 -19.66 16.12
CA ILE A 63 5.19 -18.50 15.22
C ILE A 63 5.54 -18.97 13.80
N TYR A 64 5.15 -18.18 12.81
CA TYR A 64 5.53 -18.36 11.40
C TYR A 64 6.44 -17.22 10.98
#